data_AF-A0A2C9UKT8-F1
#
_entry.id   AF-A0A2C9UKT8-F1
#
_cell.length_a   1.000
_cell.length_b   1.000
_cell.length_c   1.000
_cell.angle_alpha   90.00
_cell.angle_beta   90.00
_cell.angle_gamma   90.00
#
_symmetry.space_group_name_H-M   'P 1'
#
loop_
_entity.id
_entity.type
_entity.pdbx_description
1 polymer ?
#
loop_
_entity_poly.entity_id
_entity_poly.type
_entity_poly.pdbx_seq_one_letter_code
_entity_poly.pdbx_strand_id
1 'polypeptide(L)'
;MGSALETLCGQAYGAKQYHMLGIHTQRAMLTLLALSIPLAIIWFYTSTILIFVGQDHEISTGAGIFNRWMIPSLFAFALLQCLNRFLQTQNNVFPMMVSSGITASLHILICWVLVFKSGLGSKGAAMAITISYWINVFLLALYIKFSPACMKTWTGFSREALHDILSFVKLAVPSAIMICLEYWSFEMVVLLSGLLPNPKLETSVLSISLNTCWMVYMISVGLGGAISTRVSNELGAGHPQGARLALCVMIIIALSEGTVVGISTILVRREWGKLYSNEEEVLLEDVDGRNYVHLSILGLIML
;
A
#
# COMPACT_ATOMS: atom_id res chain seq x y z
N MET A 1 -8.19 4.61 -3.98
CA MET A 1 -9.58 4.12 -4.22
C MET A 1 -10.13 3.22 -3.12
N GLY A 2 -9.30 2.47 -2.37
CA GLY A 2 -9.77 1.61 -1.26
C GLY A 2 -10.48 2.35 -0.11
N SER A 3 -10.19 3.64 0.08
CA SER A 3 -10.83 4.52 1.07
C SER A 3 -12.36 4.64 0.90
N ALA A 4 -12.85 4.75 -0.33
CA ALA A 4 -14.29 4.80 -0.60
C ALA A 4 -14.97 3.47 -0.26
N LEU A 5 -14.29 2.35 -0.52
CA LEU A 5 -14.77 1.02 -0.17
C LEU A 5 -14.79 0.82 1.35
N GLU A 6 -13.75 1.26 2.06
CA GLU A 6 -13.72 1.23 3.54
C GLU A 6 -14.90 1.97 4.15
N THR A 7 -15.18 3.21 3.70
CA THR A 7 -16.29 4.00 4.21
C THR A 7 -17.63 3.32 3.94
N LEU A 8 -17.89 2.92 2.68
CA LEU A 8 -19.18 2.32 2.29
C LEU A 8 -19.41 0.96 2.97
N CYS A 9 -18.41 0.07 2.94
CA CYS A 9 -18.50 -1.24 3.59
C CYS A 9 -18.58 -1.11 5.10
N GLY A 10 -17.77 -0.23 5.71
CA GLY A 10 -17.76 -0.02 7.16
C GLY A 10 -19.07 0.56 7.67
N GLN A 11 -19.66 1.54 6.98
CA GLN A 11 -20.97 2.07 7.33
C GLN A 11 -22.08 1.03 7.12
N ALA A 12 -22.07 0.29 6.00
CA ALA A 12 -23.03 -0.79 5.78
C ALA A 12 -22.95 -1.88 6.87
N TYR A 13 -21.74 -2.26 7.29
CA TYR A 13 -21.53 -3.21 8.36
C TYR A 13 -22.06 -2.69 9.71
N GLY A 14 -21.74 -1.45 10.06
CA GLY A 14 -22.24 -0.77 11.26
C GLY A 14 -23.77 -0.69 11.30
N ALA A 15 -24.39 -0.38 10.17
CA ALA A 15 -25.84 -0.34 9.97
C ALA A 15 -26.49 -1.74 9.91
N LYS A 16 -25.72 -2.82 10.05
CA LYS A 16 -26.15 -4.22 9.92
C LYS A 16 -26.70 -4.58 8.54
N GLN A 17 -26.39 -3.80 7.51
CA GLN A 17 -26.73 -4.06 6.12
C GLN A 17 -25.69 -5.01 5.48
N TYR A 18 -25.52 -6.20 6.06
CA TYR A 18 -24.43 -7.12 5.73
C TYR A 18 -24.38 -7.52 4.24
N HIS A 19 -25.54 -7.69 3.61
CA HIS A 19 -25.62 -7.98 2.16
C HIS A 19 -24.97 -6.87 1.31
N MET A 20 -25.17 -5.61 1.67
CA MET A 20 -24.64 -4.46 0.92
C MET A 20 -23.11 -4.42 0.93
N LEU A 21 -22.48 -4.96 1.98
CA LEU A 21 -21.02 -5.06 2.05
C LEU A 21 -20.45 -5.89 0.90
N GLY A 22 -21.08 -7.03 0.59
CA GLY A 22 -20.72 -7.87 -0.57
C GLY A 22 -20.94 -7.15 -1.90
N ILE A 23 -22.07 -6.44 -2.04
CA ILE A 23 -22.39 -5.66 -3.25
C ILE A 23 -21.36 -4.54 -3.49
N HIS A 24 -21.03 -3.75 -2.46
CA HIS A 24 -20.03 -2.69 -2.55
C HIS A 24 -18.64 -3.23 -2.92
N THR A 25 -18.27 -4.37 -2.35
CA THR A 25 -16.99 -5.05 -2.65
C THR A 25 -16.92 -5.50 -4.10
N GLN A 26 -17.98 -6.13 -4.61
CA GLN A 26 -18.05 -6.54 -6.02
C GLN A 26 -18.01 -5.33 -6.97
N ARG A 27 -18.74 -4.27 -6.65
CA ARG A 27 -18.73 -3.02 -7.42
C ARG A 27 -17.33 -2.40 -7.48
N ALA A 28 -16.62 -2.39 -6.36
CA ALA A 28 -15.25 -1.92 -6.31
C ALA A 28 -14.30 -2.82 -7.11
N MET A 29 -14.43 -4.14 -7.01
CA MET A 29 -13.64 -5.08 -7.84
C MET A 29 -13.81 -4.78 -9.33
N LEU A 30 -15.06 -4.66 -9.80
CA LEU A 30 -15.35 -4.36 -11.20
C LEU A 30 -14.76 -3.01 -11.63
N THR A 31 -14.91 -1.99 -10.79
CA THR A 31 -14.41 -0.64 -11.07
C THR A 31 -12.88 -0.61 -11.12
N LEU A 32 -12.20 -1.25 -10.16
CA LEU A 32 -10.73 -1.30 -10.10
C LEU A 32 -10.14 -2.17 -11.20
N LEU A 33 -10.79 -3.28 -11.56
CA LEU A 33 -10.38 -4.09 -12.71
C LEU A 33 -10.52 -3.29 -14.01
N ALA A 34 -11.62 -2.54 -14.19
CA ALA A 34 -11.80 -1.67 -15.35
C ALA A 34 -10.74 -0.57 -15.41
N LEU A 35 -10.39 0.04 -14.28
CA LEU A 35 -9.31 1.03 -14.18
C LEU A 35 -7.91 0.43 -14.41
N SER A 36 -7.72 -0.84 -14.08
CA SER A 36 -6.45 -1.54 -14.32
C SER A 36 -6.13 -1.66 -15.81
N ILE A 37 -7.14 -1.61 -16.69
CA ILE A 37 -6.96 -1.69 -18.15
C ILE A 37 -6.18 -0.47 -18.71
N PRO A 38 -6.62 0.78 -18.55
CA PRO A 38 -5.84 1.93 -19.02
C PRO A 38 -4.48 2.03 -18.33
N LEU A 39 -4.37 1.65 -17.05
CA LEU A 39 -3.07 1.59 -16.36
C LEU A 39 -2.12 0.55 -16.97
N ALA A 40 -2.64 -0.63 -17.35
CA ALA A 40 -1.88 -1.66 -18.03
C ALA A 40 -1.36 -1.17 -19.40
N ILE A 41 -2.16 -0.37 -20.13
CA ILE A 41 -1.71 0.26 -21.38
C ILE A 41 -0.54 1.22 -21.11
N ILE A 42 -0.64 2.07 -20.08
CA ILE A 42 0.45 2.98 -19.69
C ILE A 42 1.72 2.18 -19.31
N TRP A 43 1.57 1.10 -18.54
CA TRP A 43 2.68 0.22 -18.17
C TRP A 43 3.30 -0.47 -19.39
N PHE A 44 2.50 -0.85 -20.37
CA PHE A 44 2.98 -1.47 -21.60
C PHE A 44 3.87 -0.52 -22.42
N TYR A 45 3.50 0.76 -22.47
CA TYR A 45 4.22 1.81 -23.20
C TYR A 45 5.26 2.57 -22.35
N THR A 46 5.57 2.11 -21.13
CA THR A 46 6.51 2.81 -20.24
C THR A 46 7.85 3.14 -20.90
N SER A 47 8.47 2.21 -21.61
CA SER A 47 9.75 2.47 -22.30
C SER A 47 9.63 3.62 -23.31
N THR A 48 8.59 3.62 -24.13
CA THR A 48 8.33 4.67 -25.12
C THR A 48 8.07 6.03 -24.46
N ILE A 49 7.28 6.03 -23.38
CA ILE A 49 6.95 7.25 -22.64
C ILE A 49 8.22 7.86 -22.03
N LEU A 50 9.05 7.04 -21.39
CA LEU A 50 10.29 7.51 -20.75
C LEU A 50 11.30 8.06 -21.76
N ILE A 51 11.50 7.35 -22.88
CA ILE A 51 12.36 7.84 -23.98
C ILE A 51 11.82 9.16 -24.52
N PHE A 52 10.51 9.28 -24.71
CA PHE A 52 9.88 10.50 -25.22
C PHE A 52 10.11 11.72 -24.32
N VAL A 53 10.12 11.54 -22.99
CA VAL A 53 10.41 12.63 -22.04
C VAL A 53 11.91 12.84 -21.78
N GLY A 54 12.78 12.22 -22.58
CA GLY A 54 14.22 12.45 -22.58
C GLY A 54 15.02 11.60 -21.59
N GLN A 55 14.46 10.50 -21.08
CA GLN A 55 15.22 9.57 -20.24
C GLN A 55 16.17 8.70 -21.05
N ASP A 56 17.21 8.19 -20.39
CA ASP A 56 18.19 7.29 -20.99
C ASP A 56 17.53 6.05 -21.63
N HIS A 57 18.05 5.64 -22.79
CA HIS A 57 17.44 4.58 -23.59
C HIS A 57 17.53 3.20 -22.93
N GLU A 58 18.66 2.88 -22.29
CA GLU A 58 18.88 1.59 -21.64
C GLU A 58 18.01 1.47 -20.38
N ILE A 59 18.01 2.52 -19.54
CA ILE A 59 17.17 2.59 -18.34
C ILE A 59 15.69 2.49 -18.70
N SER A 60 15.25 3.26 -19.69
CA SER A 60 13.86 3.26 -20.16
C SER A 60 13.42 1.90 -20.68
N THR A 61 14.31 1.22 -21.42
CA THR A 61 14.06 -0.13 -21.93
C THR A 61 13.93 -1.15 -20.79
N GLY A 62 14.83 -1.08 -19.80
CA GLY A 62 14.76 -1.91 -18.59
C GLY A 62 13.44 -1.72 -17.82
N ALA A 63 13.06 -0.47 -17.55
CA ALA A 63 11.80 -0.12 -16.88
C ALA A 63 10.57 -0.60 -17.66
N GLY A 64 10.56 -0.43 -18.99
CA GLY A 64 9.46 -0.89 -19.83
C GLY A 64 9.32 -2.41 -19.86
N ILE A 65 10.44 -3.15 -19.90
CA ILE A 65 10.40 -4.61 -19.77
C ILE A 65 9.83 -4.99 -18.41
N PHE A 66 10.35 -4.43 -17.32
CA PHE A 66 9.87 -4.73 -15.97
C PHE A 66 8.36 -4.47 -15.82
N ASN A 67 7.88 -3.29 -16.24
CA ASN A 67 6.47 -2.91 -16.15
C ASN A 67 5.55 -3.83 -16.96
N ARG A 68 5.96 -4.27 -18.16
CA ARG A 68 5.17 -5.24 -18.96
C ARG A 68 4.97 -6.55 -18.23
N TRP A 69 6.00 -7.06 -17.56
CA TRP A 69 5.90 -8.29 -16.76
C TRP A 69 5.12 -8.09 -15.46
N MET A 70 5.04 -6.86 -14.95
CA MET A 70 4.20 -6.51 -13.80
C MET A 70 2.72 -6.30 -14.14
N ILE A 71 2.32 -6.15 -15.41
CA ILE A 71 0.91 -5.89 -15.78
C ILE A 71 -0.09 -6.81 -15.07
N PRO A 72 0.10 -8.14 -14.99
CA PRO A 72 -0.88 -9.00 -14.32
C PRO A 72 -1.01 -8.74 -12.81
N SER A 73 0.02 -8.16 -12.17
CA SER A 73 -0.04 -7.75 -10.76
C SER A 73 -1.03 -6.62 -10.51
N LEU A 74 -1.33 -5.75 -11.49
CA LEU A 74 -2.32 -4.69 -11.35
C LEU A 74 -3.70 -5.27 -11.01
N PHE A 75 -4.10 -6.29 -11.76
CA PHE A 75 -5.39 -6.95 -11.58
C PHE A 75 -5.44 -7.73 -10.26
N ALA A 76 -4.35 -8.43 -9.92
CA ALA A 76 -4.25 -9.12 -8.64
C ALA A 76 -4.35 -8.15 -7.47
N PHE A 77 -3.63 -7.03 -7.54
CA PHE A 77 -3.62 -6.01 -6.51
C PHE A 77 -4.99 -5.33 -6.37
N ALA A 78 -5.67 -5.02 -7.47
CA ALA A 78 -7.04 -4.49 -7.46
C ALA A 78 -8.00 -5.40 -6.69
N LEU A 79 -7.96 -6.72 -6.96
CA LEU A 79 -8.78 -7.70 -6.25
C LEU A 79 -8.37 -7.82 -4.78
N LEU A 80 -7.07 -7.93 -4.51
CA LEU A 80 -6.53 -8.08 -3.17
C LEU A 80 -6.94 -6.93 -2.26
N GLN A 81 -6.85 -5.69 -2.75
CA GLN A 81 -7.28 -4.51 -1.99
C GLN A 81 -8.77 -4.59 -1.63
N CYS A 82 -9.64 -5.00 -2.57
CA CYS A 82 -11.06 -5.19 -2.28
C CYS A 82 -11.33 -6.27 -1.23
N LEU A 83 -10.65 -7.42 -1.32
CA LEU A 83 -10.80 -8.52 -0.37
C LEU A 83 -10.30 -8.14 1.04
N ASN A 84 -9.18 -7.42 1.11
CA ASN A 84 -8.65 -6.88 2.36
C ASN A 84 -9.65 -5.92 3.01
N ARG A 85 -10.22 -4.96 2.26
CA ARG A 85 -11.21 -4.03 2.82
C ARG A 85 -12.52 -4.72 3.20
N PHE A 86 -12.95 -5.73 2.43
CA PHE A 86 -14.10 -6.57 2.79
C PHE A 86 -13.92 -7.18 4.18
N LEU A 87 -12.77 -7.81 4.46
CA LEU A 87 -12.51 -8.44 5.75
C LEU A 87 -12.25 -7.43 6.87
N GLN A 88 -11.47 -6.40 6.58
CA GLN A 88 -11.07 -5.39 7.56
C GLN A 88 -12.27 -4.61 8.09
N THR A 89 -13.21 -4.21 7.23
CA THR A 89 -14.42 -3.45 7.64
C THR A 89 -15.38 -4.24 8.53
N GLN A 90 -15.21 -5.57 8.60
CA GLN A 90 -15.91 -6.48 9.51
C GLN A 90 -15.13 -6.74 10.81
N ASN A 91 -13.98 -6.09 10.97
CA ASN A 91 -13.00 -6.33 12.03
C ASN A 91 -12.44 -7.77 12.03
N ASN A 92 -12.39 -8.41 10.85
CA ASN A 92 -11.88 -9.77 10.68
C ASN A 92 -10.51 -9.76 9.99
N VAL A 93 -9.48 -9.27 10.70
CA VAL A 93 -8.14 -9.03 10.15
C VAL A 93 -7.19 -10.23 10.24
N PHE A 94 -7.52 -11.23 11.06
CA PHE A 94 -6.64 -12.40 11.26
C PHE A 94 -6.36 -13.19 9.96
N PRO A 95 -7.34 -13.47 9.09
CA PRO A 95 -7.07 -14.15 7.81
C PRO A 95 -6.14 -13.35 6.90
N MET A 96 -6.23 -12.02 6.93
CA MET A 96 -5.34 -11.13 6.17
C MET A 96 -3.89 -11.26 6.63
N MET A 97 -3.68 -11.29 7.95
CA MET A 97 -2.36 -11.48 8.55
C MET A 97 -1.77 -12.84 8.19
N VAL A 98 -2.54 -13.91 8.37
CA VAL A 98 -2.09 -15.29 8.06
C VAL A 98 -1.78 -15.44 6.58
N SER A 99 -2.65 -14.96 5.69
CA SER A 99 -2.42 -14.99 4.24
C SER A 99 -1.15 -14.24 3.85
N SER A 100 -0.92 -13.07 4.44
CA SER A 100 0.27 -12.26 4.19
C SER A 100 1.54 -12.96 4.68
N GLY A 101 1.52 -13.58 5.86
CA GLY A 101 2.65 -14.35 6.41
C GLY A 101 3.01 -15.57 5.56
N ILE A 102 2.00 -16.34 5.12
CA ILE A 102 2.20 -17.47 4.19
C ILE A 102 2.82 -16.95 2.89
N THR A 103 2.24 -15.91 2.31
CA THR A 103 2.72 -15.35 1.05
C THR A 103 4.14 -14.82 1.16
N ALA A 104 4.47 -14.09 2.23
CA ALA A 104 5.82 -13.56 2.46
C ALA A 104 6.86 -14.69 2.59
N SER A 105 6.52 -15.77 3.29
CA SER A 105 7.39 -16.94 3.43
C SER A 105 7.64 -17.61 2.07
N LEU A 106 6.58 -17.79 1.27
CA LEU A 106 6.70 -18.33 -0.08
C LEU A 106 7.42 -17.39 -1.03
N HIS A 107 7.28 -16.07 -0.85
CA HIS A 107 7.88 -15.05 -1.71
C HIS A 107 9.40 -15.18 -1.76
N ILE A 108 10.05 -15.51 -0.64
CA ILE A 108 11.51 -15.75 -0.59
C ILE A 108 11.91 -16.86 -1.58
N LEU A 109 11.21 -18.00 -1.52
CA LEU A 109 11.47 -19.14 -2.41
C LEU A 109 11.16 -18.79 -3.87
N ILE A 110 10.02 -18.12 -4.12
CA ILE A 110 9.59 -17.72 -5.46
C ILE A 110 10.61 -16.76 -6.08
N CYS A 111 11.07 -15.75 -5.33
CA CYS A 111 12.12 -14.83 -5.75
C CYS A 111 13.42 -15.59 -6.03
N TRP A 112 13.83 -16.51 -5.15
CA TRP A 112 15.05 -17.27 -5.36
C TRP A 112 15.02 -18.07 -6.68
N VAL A 113 13.91 -18.78 -6.93
CA VAL A 113 13.73 -19.56 -8.16
C VAL A 113 13.68 -18.64 -9.39
N LEU A 114 12.83 -17.62 -9.37
CA LEU A 114 12.54 -16.81 -10.56
C LEU A 114 13.64 -15.79 -10.87
N VAL A 115 14.33 -15.25 -9.87
CA VAL A 115 15.38 -14.24 -10.12
C VAL A 115 16.70 -14.93 -10.41
N PHE A 116 17.11 -15.90 -9.59
CA PHE A 116 18.46 -16.46 -9.64
C PHE A 116 18.58 -17.80 -10.36
N LYS A 117 17.53 -18.64 -10.38
CA LYS A 117 17.64 -20.00 -10.96
C LYS A 117 17.09 -20.11 -12.38
N SER A 118 16.06 -19.36 -12.74
CA SER A 118 15.44 -19.47 -14.07
C SER A 118 16.07 -18.59 -15.16
N GLY A 119 17.04 -17.73 -14.81
CA GLY A 119 17.66 -16.77 -15.72
C GLY A 119 16.76 -15.58 -16.10
N LEU A 120 15.61 -15.38 -15.43
CA LEU A 120 14.69 -14.27 -15.74
C LEU A 120 15.12 -12.93 -15.12
N GLY A 121 16.01 -12.92 -14.12
CA GLY A 121 16.53 -11.70 -13.49
C GLY A 121 15.40 -10.76 -13.03
N SER A 122 15.40 -9.51 -13.51
CA SER A 122 14.39 -8.50 -13.16
C SER A 122 12.96 -8.88 -13.61
N LYS A 123 12.80 -9.60 -14.73
CA LYS A 123 11.49 -10.15 -15.14
C LYS A 123 10.99 -11.16 -14.10
N GLY A 124 11.90 -11.95 -13.54
CA GLY A 124 11.63 -12.89 -12.46
C GLY A 124 11.12 -12.20 -11.21
N ALA A 125 11.68 -11.06 -10.84
CA ALA A 125 11.21 -10.25 -9.72
C ALA A 125 9.78 -9.71 -9.94
N ALA A 126 9.50 -9.18 -11.14
CA ALA A 126 8.15 -8.75 -11.52
C ALA A 126 7.11 -9.90 -11.44
N MET A 127 7.48 -11.09 -11.92
CA MET A 127 6.64 -12.29 -11.81
C MET A 127 6.45 -12.74 -10.36
N ALA A 128 7.50 -12.69 -9.54
CA ALA A 128 7.43 -13.10 -8.14
C ALA A 128 6.39 -12.26 -7.36
N ILE A 129 6.39 -10.94 -7.57
CA ILE A 129 5.37 -10.03 -7.00
C ILE A 129 3.98 -10.42 -7.50
N THR A 130 3.83 -10.60 -8.81
CA THR A 130 2.56 -11.00 -9.43
C THR A 130 1.99 -12.27 -8.81
N ILE A 131 2.80 -13.33 -8.71
CA ILE A 131 2.41 -14.61 -8.13
C ILE A 131 2.00 -14.44 -6.67
N SER A 132 2.75 -13.63 -5.92
CA SER A 132 2.49 -13.39 -4.49
C SER A 132 1.15 -12.69 -4.27
N TYR A 133 0.81 -11.69 -5.08
CA TYR A 133 -0.51 -11.07 -5.01
C TYR A 133 -1.62 -12.06 -5.38
N TRP A 134 -1.44 -12.90 -6.39
CA TRP A 134 -2.43 -13.92 -6.71
C TRP A 134 -2.59 -14.97 -5.62
N ILE A 135 -1.51 -15.41 -4.96
CA ILE A 135 -1.59 -16.31 -3.79
C ILE A 135 -2.48 -15.69 -2.72
N ASN A 136 -2.24 -14.42 -2.36
CA ASN A 136 -3.07 -13.71 -1.40
C ASN A 136 -4.54 -13.60 -1.87
N VAL A 137 -4.79 -13.26 -3.14
CA VAL A 137 -6.16 -13.21 -3.69
C VAL A 137 -6.85 -14.56 -3.52
N PHE A 138 -6.20 -15.66 -3.87
CA PHE A 138 -6.79 -16.99 -3.76
C PHE A 138 -7.02 -17.39 -2.30
N LEU A 139 -6.06 -17.19 -1.40
CA LEU A 139 -6.21 -17.52 0.02
C LEU A 139 -7.39 -16.75 0.65
N LEU A 140 -7.49 -15.45 0.40
CA LEU A 140 -8.58 -14.63 0.93
C LEU A 140 -9.92 -14.94 0.27
N ALA A 141 -9.97 -15.17 -1.04
CA ALA A 141 -11.19 -15.54 -1.73
C ALA A 141 -11.73 -16.90 -1.24
N LEU A 142 -10.84 -17.88 -1.01
CA LEU A 142 -11.19 -19.17 -0.41
C LEU A 142 -11.73 -18.98 1.02
N TYR A 143 -11.05 -18.18 1.84
CA TYR A 143 -11.52 -17.87 3.19
C TYR A 143 -12.92 -17.23 3.16
N ILE A 144 -13.14 -16.20 2.35
CA ILE A 144 -14.43 -15.50 2.25
C ILE A 144 -15.54 -16.43 1.75
N LYS A 145 -15.24 -17.31 0.80
CA LYS A 145 -16.22 -18.24 0.23
C LYS A 145 -16.66 -19.32 1.22
N PHE A 146 -15.74 -19.83 2.03
CA PHE A 146 -15.98 -21.03 2.85
C PHE A 146 -16.11 -20.76 4.36
N SER A 147 -15.67 -19.59 4.85
CA SER A 147 -15.74 -19.27 6.27
C SER A 147 -17.18 -18.93 6.71
N PRO A 148 -17.68 -19.53 7.81
CA PRO A 148 -18.95 -19.15 8.41
C PRO A 148 -19.03 -17.66 8.78
N ALA A 149 -17.89 -17.04 9.08
CA ALA A 149 -17.80 -15.62 9.44
C ALA A 149 -18.25 -14.69 8.31
N CYS A 150 -18.14 -15.12 7.05
CA CYS A 150 -18.46 -14.30 5.87
C CYS A 150 -19.81 -14.66 5.23
N MET A 151 -20.53 -15.66 5.74
CA MET A 151 -21.77 -16.14 5.10
C MET A 151 -22.87 -15.07 4.98
N LYS A 152 -22.96 -14.14 5.95
CA LYS A 152 -23.96 -13.06 5.93
C LYS A 152 -23.54 -11.88 5.05
N THR A 153 -22.25 -11.72 4.81
CA THR A 153 -21.67 -10.57 4.09
C THR A 153 -21.30 -10.92 2.65
N TRP A 154 -21.12 -12.20 2.33
CA TRP A 154 -20.87 -12.72 1.00
C TRP A 154 -21.89 -13.79 0.62
N THR A 155 -22.92 -13.39 -0.14
CA THR A 155 -24.01 -14.27 -0.60
C THR A 155 -23.84 -14.72 -2.06
N GLY A 156 -22.66 -14.50 -2.64
CA GLY A 156 -22.36 -14.78 -4.05
C GLY A 156 -22.41 -13.55 -4.95
N PHE A 157 -22.21 -13.75 -6.25
CA PHE A 157 -22.17 -12.66 -7.22
C PHE A 157 -23.58 -12.11 -7.49
N SER A 158 -23.70 -10.78 -7.57
CA SER A 158 -24.97 -10.09 -7.82
C SER A 158 -24.84 -9.04 -8.91
N ARG A 159 -25.89 -8.91 -9.74
CA ARG A 159 -25.98 -7.85 -10.76
C ARG A 159 -26.16 -6.46 -10.16
N GLU A 160 -26.53 -6.35 -8.90
CA GLU A 160 -26.60 -5.06 -8.17
C GLU A 160 -25.22 -4.38 -8.08
N ALA A 161 -24.13 -5.14 -8.17
CA ALA A 161 -22.78 -4.60 -8.21
C ALA A 161 -22.52 -3.74 -9.46
N LEU A 162 -23.28 -3.94 -10.54
CA LEU A 162 -23.17 -3.15 -11.78
C LEU A 162 -23.94 -1.81 -11.71
N HIS A 163 -24.79 -1.64 -10.70
CA HIS A 163 -25.53 -0.39 -10.48
C HIS A 163 -24.67 0.59 -9.68
N ASP A 164 -24.94 1.89 -9.80
CA ASP A 164 -24.28 2.97 -9.03
C ASP A 164 -22.74 3.03 -9.12
N ILE A 165 -22.15 2.50 -10.20
CA ILE A 165 -20.70 2.57 -10.44
C ILE A 165 -20.24 4.04 -10.47
N LEU A 166 -20.98 4.93 -11.12
CA LEU A 166 -20.62 6.35 -11.21
C LEU A 166 -20.53 7.03 -9.84
N SER A 167 -21.45 6.70 -8.92
CA SER A 167 -21.44 7.22 -7.55
C SER A 167 -20.21 6.73 -6.79
N PHE A 168 -19.82 5.46 -6.97
CA PHE A 168 -18.59 4.92 -6.40
C PHE A 168 -17.35 5.61 -7.00
N VAL A 169 -17.28 5.78 -8.32
CA VAL A 169 -16.17 6.47 -9.01
C VAL A 169 -16.03 7.92 -8.55
N LYS A 170 -17.15 8.64 -8.35
CA LYS A 170 -17.14 10.03 -7.86
C LYS A 170 -16.47 10.17 -6.49
N LEU A 171 -16.58 9.15 -5.63
CA LEU A 171 -15.87 9.11 -4.34
C LEU A 171 -14.43 8.60 -4.49
N ALA A 172 -14.21 7.61 -5.36
CA ALA A 172 -12.93 6.95 -5.49
C ALA A 172 -11.86 7.81 -6.17
N VAL A 173 -12.25 8.64 -7.16
CA VAL A 173 -11.32 9.47 -7.96
C VAL A 173 -10.62 10.54 -7.11
N PRO A 174 -11.31 11.38 -6.32
CA PRO A 174 -10.64 12.36 -5.46
C PRO A 174 -9.66 11.71 -4.48
N SER A 175 -10.03 10.58 -3.86
CA SER A 175 -9.11 9.84 -2.99
C SER A 175 -7.92 9.26 -3.75
N ALA A 176 -8.09 8.83 -5.00
CA ALA A 176 -6.98 8.36 -5.82
C ALA A 176 -6.02 9.51 -6.15
N ILE A 177 -6.54 10.67 -6.55
CA ILE A 177 -5.73 11.86 -6.84
C ILE A 177 -4.94 12.30 -5.61
N MET A 178 -5.58 12.35 -4.44
CA MET A 178 -4.92 12.72 -3.18
C MET A 178 -3.73 11.81 -2.88
N ILE A 179 -3.91 10.49 -2.96
CA ILE A 179 -2.83 9.51 -2.76
C ILE A 179 -1.76 9.66 -3.84
N CYS A 180 -2.13 9.82 -5.11
CA CYS A 180 -1.14 10.02 -6.17
C CYS A 180 -0.30 11.28 -5.93
N LEU A 181 -0.92 12.39 -5.52
CA LEU A 181 -0.22 13.63 -5.20
C LEU A 181 0.73 13.47 -4.00
N GLU A 182 0.31 12.74 -2.97
CA GLU A 182 1.17 12.39 -1.84
C GLU A 182 2.42 11.63 -2.31
N TYR A 183 2.25 10.53 -3.04
CA TYR A 183 3.39 9.72 -3.53
C TYR A 183 4.26 10.49 -4.52
N TRP A 184 3.67 11.24 -5.46
CA TRP A 184 4.45 12.06 -6.40
C TRP A 184 5.22 13.17 -5.70
N SER A 185 4.72 13.71 -4.59
CA SER A 185 5.46 14.69 -3.80
C SER A 185 6.75 14.10 -3.22
N PHE A 186 6.73 12.83 -2.78
CA PHE A 186 7.94 12.12 -2.34
C PHE A 186 8.93 11.92 -3.48
N GLU A 187 8.46 11.50 -4.65
CA GLU A 187 9.33 11.33 -5.83
C GLU A 187 9.98 12.66 -6.23
N MET A 188 9.27 13.78 -6.10
CA MET A 188 9.86 15.10 -6.34
C MET A 188 10.98 15.43 -5.34
N VAL A 189 10.85 15.08 -4.06
CA VAL A 189 11.93 15.25 -3.07
C VAL A 189 13.16 14.42 -3.46
N VAL A 190 12.96 13.18 -3.92
CA VAL A 190 14.05 12.30 -4.39
C VAL A 190 14.73 12.90 -5.62
N LEU A 191 13.97 13.38 -6.59
CA LEU A 191 14.54 14.01 -7.79
C LEU A 191 15.34 15.28 -7.44
N LEU A 192 14.86 16.08 -6.49
CA LEU A 192 15.54 17.28 -6.04
C LEU A 192 16.83 16.98 -5.26
N SER A 193 16.93 15.87 -4.53
CA SER A 193 18.19 15.49 -3.87
C SER A 193 19.30 15.16 -4.86
N GLY A 194 18.96 14.69 -6.05
CA GLY A 194 19.90 14.47 -7.14
C GLY A 194 20.53 15.76 -7.71
N LEU A 195 20.05 16.94 -7.30
CA LEU A 195 20.60 18.25 -7.67
C LEU A 195 21.51 18.85 -6.57
N LEU A 196 21.68 18.15 -5.44
CA LEU A 196 22.54 18.61 -4.35
C LEU A 196 24.03 18.49 -4.70
N PRO A 197 24.93 19.21 -4.00
CA PRO A 197 26.35 19.30 -4.34
C PRO A 197 27.08 17.94 -4.42
N ASN A 198 26.68 16.97 -3.62
CA ASN A 198 27.17 15.59 -3.70
C ASN A 198 26.01 14.61 -3.97
N PRO A 199 25.55 14.51 -5.23
CA PRO A 199 24.30 13.83 -5.55
C PRO A 199 24.36 12.31 -5.28
N LYS A 200 25.54 11.68 -5.36
CA LYS A 200 25.70 10.26 -5.03
C LYS A 200 25.55 10.00 -3.53
N LEU A 201 26.21 10.80 -2.70
CA LEU A 201 26.16 10.69 -1.25
C LEU A 201 24.75 11.02 -0.74
N GLU A 202 24.20 12.15 -1.15
CA GLU A 202 22.88 12.63 -0.71
C GLU A 202 21.74 11.71 -1.14
N THR A 203 21.78 11.19 -2.37
CA THR A 203 20.77 10.23 -2.83
C THR A 203 20.87 8.90 -2.07
N SER A 204 22.07 8.47 -1.70
CA SER A 204 22.27 7.24 -0.93
C SER A 204 21.74 7.39 0.50
N VAL A 205 22.08 8.49 1.19
CA VAL A 205 21.57 8.81 2.53
C VAL A 205 20.04 8.99 2.51
N LEU A 206 19.51 9.67 1.49
CA LEU A 206 18.07 9.83 1.32
C LEU A 206 17.37 8.49 1.07
N SER A 207 17.99 7.56 0.33
CA SER A 207 17.42 6.23 0.09
C SER A 207 17.31 5.40 1.37
N ILE A 208 18.34 5.44 2.24
CA ILE A 208 18.31 4.81 3.57
C ILE A 208 17.17 5.41 4.41
N SER A 209 17.10 6.74 4.41
CA SER A 209 16.09 7.50 5.14
C SER A 209 14.67 7.18 4.66
N LEU A 210 14.43 7.17 3.35
CA LEU A 210 13.12 6.85 2.77
C LEU A 210 12.71 5.41 3.00
N ASN A 211 13.65 4.45 2.93
CA ASN A 211 13.35 3.05 3.20
C ASN A 211 12.92 2.86 4.67
N THR A 212 13.61 3.54 5.59
CA THR A 212 13.26 3.55 7.02
C THR A 212 11.91 4.21 7.25
N CYS A 213 11.64 5.34 6.58
CA CYS A 213 10.35 6.01 6.62
C CYS A 213 9.22 5.09 6.15
N TRP A 214 9.40 4.40 5.02
CA TRP A 214 8.43 3.44 4.50
C TRP A 214 8.17 2.28 5.47
N MET A 215 9.21 1.76 6.11
CA MET A 215 9.08 0.69 7.11
C MET A 215 8.21 1.14 8.31
N VAL A 216 8.47 2.33 8.84
CA VAL A 216 7.69 2.93 9.93
C VAL A 216 6.26 3.24 9.49
N TYR A 217 6.10 3.85 8.32
CA TYR A 217 4.81 4.27 7.77
C TYR A 217 3.81 3.12 7.65
N MET A 218 4.27 1.87 7.46
CA MET A 218 3.39 0.69 7.46
C MET A 218 2.62 0.50 8.78
N ILE A 219 3.20 0.89 9.92
CA ILE A 219 2.52 0.89 11.22
C ILE A 219 1.37 1.90 11.18
N SER A 220 1.66 3.13 10.75
CA SER A 220 0.69 4.21 10.61
C SER A 220 -0.45 3.86 9.65
N VAL A 221 -0.15 3.21 8.52
CA VAL A 221 -1.16 2.69 7.57
C VAL A 221 -2.07 1.66 8.24
N GLY A 222 -1.51 0.75 9.04
CA GLY A 222 -2.27 -0.24 9.81
C GLY A 222 -3.22 0.42 10.81
N LEU A 223 -2.72 1.40 11.57
CA LEU A 223 -3.51 2.19 12.52
C LEU A 223 -4.60 3.00 11.80
N GLY A 224 -4.28 3.63 10.67
CA GLY A 224 -5.21 4.36 9.81
C GLY A 224 -6.37 3.48 9.33
N GLY A 225 -6.08 2.25 8.90
CA GLY A 225 -7.11 1.29 8.54
C GLY A 225 -7.98 0.84 9.71
N ALA A 226 -7.39 0.70 10.92
CA ALA A 226 -8.12 0.34 12.13
C ALA A 226 -9.09 1.44 12.57
N ILE A 227 -8.64 2.70 12.61
CA ILE A 227 -9.51 3.83 12.96
C ILE A 227 -10.59 4.08 11.90
N SER A 228 -10.23 3.99 10.60
CA SER A 228 -11.17 4.10 9.48
C SER A 228 -12.32 3.08 9.62
N THR A 229 -11.97 1.82 9.91
CA THR A 229 -12.95 0.76 10.19
C THR A 229 -13.82 1.08 11.40
N ARG A 230 -13.21 1.49 12.52
CA ARG A 230 -13.96 1.73 13.76
C ARG A 230 -14.93 2.90 13.61
N VAL A 231 -14.46 4.03 13.07
CA VAL A 231 -15.28 5.23 12.86
C VAL A 231 -16.41 4.95 11.87
N SER A 232 -16.13 4.29 10.75
CA SER A 232 -17.16 3.96 9.76
C SER A 232 -18.22 3.01 10.32
N ASN A 233 -17.84 2.00 11.12
CA ASN A 233 -18.79 1.13 11.82
C ASN A 233 -19.67 1.90 12.82
N GLU A 234 -19.09 2.77 13.66
CA GLU A 234 -19.86 3.54 14.65
C GLU A 234 -20.81 4.55 13.97
N LEU A 235 -20.35 5.20 12.90
CA LEU A 235 -21.21 6.08 12.10
C LEU A 235 -22.36 5.32 11.44
N GLY A 236 -22.07 4.14 10.87
CA GLY A 236 -23.10 3.25 10.31
C GLY A 236 -24.13 2.78 11.34
N ALA A 237 -23.70 2.56 12.58
CA ALA A 237 -24.58 2.19 13.69
C ALA A 237 -25.40 3.37 14.26
N GLY A 238 -25.15 4.60 13.79
CA GLY A 238 -25.80 5.80 14.33
C GLY A 238 -25.26 6.22 15.71
N HIS A 239 -24.01 5.86 16.03
CA HIS A 239 -23.36 6.14 17.32
C HIS A 239 -22.24 7.19 17.20
N PRO A 240 -22.57 8.50 17.08
CA PRO A 240 -21.57 9.54 16.91
C PRO A 240 -20.61 9.67 18.10
N GLN A 241 -21.07 9.36 19.33
CA GLN A 241 -20.21 9.35 20.52
C GLN A 241 -19.15 8.25 20.44
N GLY A 242 -19.50 7.07 19.93
CA GLY A 242 -18.57 5.96 19.70
C GLY A 242 -17.51 6.31 18.67
N ALA A 243 -17.92 6.96 17.57
CA ALA A 243 -16.99 7.46 16.55
C ALA A 243 -16.01 8.50 17.11
N ARG A 244 -16.50 9.44 17.94
CA ARG A 244 -15.66 10.46 18.58
C ARG A 244 -14.68 9.84 19.57
N LEU A 245 -15.12 8.88 20.38
CA LEU A 245 -14.25 8.16 21.31
C LEU A 245 -13.14 7.41 20.55
N ALA A 246 -13.48 6.73 19.46
CA ALA A 246 -12.51 6.04 18.62
C ALA A 246 -11.42 6.99 18.11
N LEU A 247 -11.80 8.19 17.63
CA LEU A 247 -10.85 9.21 17.21
C LEU A 247 -9.95 9.68 18.37
N CYS A 248 -10.51 9.95 19.55
CA CYS A 248 -9.72 10.36 20.71
C CYS A 248 -8.69 9.29 21.12
N VAL A 249 -9.11 8.01 21.16
CA VAL A 249 -8.21 6.90 21.46
C VAL A 249 -7.11 6.79 20.41
N MET A 250 -7.45 6.94 19.13
CA MET A 250 -6.46 6.89 18.04
C MET A 250 -5.45 8.02 18.14
N ILE A 251 -5.84 9.24 18.50
CA ILE A 251 -4.89 10.35 18.68
C ILE A 251 -3.85 9.98 19.75
N ILE A 252 -4.27 9.37 20.87
CA ILE A 252 -3.35 8.94 21.92
C ILE A 252 -2.41 7.84 21.41
N ILE A 253 -2.95 6.85 20.68
CA ILE A 253 -2.15 5.75 20.11
C ILE A 253 -1.13 6.32 19.10
N ALA A 254 -1.54 7.22 18.20
CA ALA A 254 -0.66 7.83 17.21
C ALA A 254 0.45 8.66 17.85
N LEU A 255 0.14 9.48 18.87
CA LEU A 255 1.15 10.22 19.63
C LEU A 255 2.13 9.28 20.35
N SER A 256 1.63 8.19 20.93
CA SER A 256 2.48 7.20 21.59
C SER A 256 3.37 6.46 20.59
N GLU A 257 2.83 6.11 19.42
CA GLU A 257 3.56 5.43 18.35
C GLU A 257 4.65 6.33 17.78
N GLY A 258 4.33 7.57 17.41
CA GLY A 258 5.31 8.54 16.92
C GLY A 258 6.41 8.82 17.94
N THR A 259 6.08 8.87 19.23
CA THR A 259 7.08 9.02 20.31
C THR A 259 8.01 7.80 20.39
N VAL A 260 7.45 6.59 20.41
CA VAL A 260 8.24 5.34 20.51
C VAL A 260 9.14 5.17 19.28
N VAL A 261 8.59 5.39 18.09
CA VAL A 261 9.34 5.34 16.83
C VAL A 261 10.44 6.40 16.82
N GLY A 262 10.12 7.65 17.15
CA GLY A 262 11.09 8.74 17.16
C GLY A 262 12.26 8.48 18.11
N ILE A 263 11.97 8.04 19.34
CA ILE A 263 13.00 7.65 20.31
C ILE A 263 13.84 6.49 19.78
N SER A 264 13.19 5.43 19.27
CA SER A 264 13.87 4.24 18.78
C SER A 264 14.83 4.59 17.63
N THR A 265 14.37 5.34 16.63
CA THR A 265 15.17 5.79 15.48
C THR A 265 16.36 6.64 15.93
N ILE A 266 16.15 7.57 16.87
CA ILE A 266 17.26 8.38 17.42
C ILE A 266 18.28 7.48 18.12
N LEU A 267 17.85 6.49 18.91
CA LEU A 267 18.75 5.59 19.64
C LEU A 267 19.58 4.73 18.70
N VAL A 268 19.00 4.21 17.61
CA VAL A 268 19.70 3.31 16.68
C VAL A 268 20.43 4.02 15.54
N ARG A 269 20.28 5.34 15.37
CA ARG A 269 20.80 6.11 14.21
C ARG A 269 22.26 5.85 13.83
N ARG A 270 23.12 5.60 14.82
CA ARG A 270 24.56 5.35 14.60
C ARG A 270 24.87 3.96 14.04
N GLU A 271 24.03 2.99 14.35
CA GLU A 271 24.19 1.60 13.89
C GLU A 271 23.32 1.33 12.66
N TRP A 272 22.25 2.10 12.47
CA TRP A 272 21.29 1.89 11.39
C TRP A 272 21.91 2.06 10.00
N GLY A 273 22.68 3.14 9.78
CA GLY A 273 23.39 3.36 8.51
C GLY A 273 24.37 2.22 8.16
N LYS A 274 24.98 1.59 9.17
CA LYS A 274 25.92 0.47 8.98
C LYS A 274 25.26 -0.80 8.45
N LEU A 275 23.94 -0.95 8.61
CA LEU A 275 23.19 -2.06 8.03
C LEU A 275 23.00 -1.89 6.51
N TYR A 276 23.08 -0.66 5.99
CA TYR A 276 22.87 -0.34 4.58
C TYR A 276 24.17 -0.16 3.80
N SER A 277 25.22 0.40 4.42
CA SER A 277 26.49 0.68 3.73
C SER A 277 27.71 0.49 4.65
N ASN A 278 28.83 0.09 4.04
CA ASN A 278 30.16 0.03 4.67
C ASN A 278 31.02 1.26 4.34
N GLU A 279 30.51 2.22 3.56
CA GLU A 279 31.27 3.41 3.16
C GLU A 279 31.26 4.47 4.26
N GLU A 280 32.44 4.82 4.77
CA GLU A 280 32.63 5.72 5.90
C GLU A 280 32.04 7.11 5.66
N GLU A 281 32.09 7.61 4.42
CA GLU A 281 31.52 8.90 4.00
C GLU A 281 29.98 8.92 4.09
N VAL A 282 29.31 7.82 3.67
CA VAL A 282 27.86 7.64 3.82
C VAL A 282 27.47 7.57 5.29
N LEU A 283 28.27 6.88 6.11
CA LEU A 283 28.00 6.71 7.54
C LEU A 283 28.21 8.00 8.34
N LEU A 284 29.19 8.83 7.99
CA LEU A 284 29.45 10.10 8.66
C LEU A 284 28.34 11.13 8.36
N GLU A 285 27.92 11.24 7.10
CA GLU A 285 26.84 12.15 6.66
C GLU A 285 25.48 11.74 7.25
N ASP A 286 25.21 10.44 7.34
CA ASP A 286 24.01 9.87 7.97
C ASP A 286 23.98 10.17 9.48
N VAL A 287 25.11 10.03 10.18
CA VAL A 287 25.21 10.22 11.63
C VAL A 287 25.19 11.70 12.08
N ASP A 288 25.67 12.63 11.25
CA ASP A 288 25.70 14.08 11.56
C ASP A 288 24.30 14.72 11.61
N GLY A 289 23.24 13.96 11.34
CA GLY A 289 21.94 14.17 11.97
C GLY A 289 21.09 15.29 11.40
N ARG A 290 21.48 15.95 10.31
CA ARG A 290 20.60 16.90 9.61
C ARG A 290 19.40 16.19 8.98
N ASN A 291 19.58 15.00 8.42
CA ASN A 291 18.51 14.28 7.72
C ASN A 291 17.58 13.49 8.66
N TYR A 292 18.09 12.84 9.72
CA TYR A 292 17.23 12.11 10.68
C TYR A 292 16.31 13.01 11.51
N VAL A 293 16.77 14.21 11.91
CA VAL A 293 15.92 15.17 12.63
C VAL A 293 14.83 15.70 11.71
N HIS A 294 15.14 16.01 10.45
CA HIS A 294 14.14 16.40 9.46
C HIS A 294 13.15 15.26 9.14
N LEU A 295 13.59 13.99 9.09
CA LEU A 295 12.69 12.84 8.88
C LEU A 295 11.83 12.50 10.10
N SER A 296 12.34 12.63 11.32
CA SER A 296 11.51 12.46 12.52
C SER A 296 10.43 13.53 12.59
N ILE A 297 10.74 14.77 12.18
CA ILE A 297 9.77 15.86 12.04
C ILE A 297 8.79 15.59 10.88
N LEU A 298 9.25 15.11 9.72
CA LEU A 298 8.37 14.75 8.60
C LEU A 298 7.46 13.55 8.93
N GLY A 299 7.98 12.53 9.60
CA GLY A 299 7.20 11.39 10.09
C GLY A 299 6.19 11.79 11.17
N LEU A 300 6.52 12.74 12.05
CA LEU A 300 5.60 13.33 13.03
C LEU A 300 4.57 14.27 12.39
N ILE A 301 4.89 14.95 11.29
CA ILE A 301 3.96 15.81 10.54
C ILE A 301 2.99 14.98 9.67
N MET A 302 3.36 13.73 9.35
CA MET A 302 2.55 12.80 8.55
C MET A 302 1.61 11.89 9.36
N LEU A 303 1.73 11.90 10.70
CA LEU A 303 0.82 11.24 11.65
C LEU A 303 -0.29 12.20 12.09
#